data_AF-A0A8J4DXX4-F1
#
_entry.id   AF-A0A8J4DXX4-F1
#
_cell.length_a   1.000
_cell.length_b   1.000
_cell.length_c   1.000
_cell.angle_alpha   90.00
_cell.angle_beta   90.00
_cell.angle_gamma   90.00
#
_symmetry.space_group_name_H-M   'P 1'
#
loop_
_entity.id
_entity.type
_entity.pdbx_description
1 polymer ?
#
loop_
_entity_poly.entity_id
_entity_poly.type
_entity_poly.pdbx_seq_one_letter_code
_entity_poly.pdbx_strand_id
1 'polypeptide(L)'
;MFRNARRLLLGPLLAVCASGAVLTIDAGAAPAFDGGTGEITGIVKADGATRASATNAVGRVDTVRAETRVVIKCRVNGQYVKGTVGNSTQWDLLSTGKFLAHANVQTSATIPACPEPVTAPMAPAGPLATTSNAAFLAAAVAPARASQYEFKVPASVTLAQAILESGWGKSKLSVNDRNYFGMKCFGNPGTIAIGCHDYVTTECDQATQTCFTTTATFRVYHSPTDSFRDHGKQLATLTRYKAAFNYPNNPNQFAAEIHKAGYATDLTYTDKLVGIMVKYNLYQYDLP
;
A
#
# COMPACT_ATOMS: atom_id res chain seq x y z
N MET A 1 56.66 -33.46 -28.49
CA MET A 1 57.69 -33.42 -29.56
C MET A 1 56.98 -33.07 -30.86
N PHE A 2 57.46 -32.07 -31.63
CA PHE A 2 57.03 -31.67 -33.00
C PHE A 2 55.52 -31.28 -33.18
N ARG A 3 55.11 -30.17 -33.83
CA ARG A 3 55.30 -29.64 -35.21
C ARG A 3 54.65 -30.56 -36.28
N ASN A 4 53.90 -30.10 -37.29
CA ASN A 4 53.56 -28.77 -37.86
C ASN A 4 52.13 -28.81 -38.50
N ALA A 5 51.33 -27.73 -38.67
CA ALA A 5 51.34 -26.72 -39.76
C ALA A 5 51.30 -27.31 -41.21
N ARG A 6 50.53 -26.84 -42.23
CA ARG A 6 49.52 -25.78 -42.51
C ARG A 6 48.76 -26.19 -43.82
N ARG A 7 47.60 -25.62 -44.23
CA ARG A 7 47.42 -24.49 -45.21
C ARG A 7 45.92 -24.36 -45.63
N LEU A 8 45.32 -23.15 -45.68
CA LEU A 8 44.91 -22.33 -46.88
C LEU A 8 43.78 -22.95 -47.75
N LEU A 9 42.70 -22.29 -48.20
CA LEU A 9 42.11 -20.91 -48.11
C LEU A 9 40.55 -21.07 -47.98
N LEU A 10 39.58 -20.16 -48.25
CA LEU A 10 39.45 -18.81 -48.85
C LEU A 10 38.17 -18.10 -48.30
N GLY A 11 37.88 -16.85 -48.71
CA GLY A 11 36.55 -16.19 -48.58
C GLY A 11 35.62 -16.47 -49.78
N PRO A 12 34.52 -15.69 -50.01
CA PRO A 12 34.24 -14.32 -49.53
C PRO A 12 33.17 -14.28 -48.41
N LEU A 13 33.05 -13.25 -47.57
CA LEU A 13 32.73 -11.84 -47.83
C LEU A 13 31.38 -11.60 -48.56
N LEU A 14 30.33 -11.28 -47.80
CA LEU A 14 29.28 -10.39 -48.26
C LEU A 14 28.88 -9.47 -47.11
N ALA A 15 29.06 -8.16 -47.29
CA ALA A 15 28.56 -7.16 -46.36
C ALA A 15 27.24 -6.59 -46.90
N VAL A 16 26.22 -6.53 -46.05
CA VAL A 16 24.95 -5.86 -46.37
C VAL A 16 24.76 -4.69 -45.41
N CYS A 17 25.09 -3.49 -45.89
CA CYS A 17 24.62 -2.27 -45.25
C CYS A 17 23.14 -2.10 -45.58
N ALA A 18 22.28 -2.17 -44.56
CA ALA A 18 20.86 -1.85 -44.68
C ALA A 18 20.54 -0.63 -43.80
N SER A 19 20.56 0.56 -44.41
CA SER A 19 20.15 1.81 -43.76
C SER A 19 18.63 1.83 -43.61
N GLY A 20 18.10 1.14 -42.59
CA GLY A 20 16.70 1.20 -42.18
C GLY A 20 16.46 2.38 -41.23
N ALA A 21 15.48 3.22 -41.52
CA ALA A 21 15.18 4.37 -40.67
C ALA A 21 14.75 3.94 -39.26
N VAL A 22 15.22 4.67 -38.23
CA VAL A 22 14.62 4.60 -36.89
C VAL A 22 13.23 5.19 -37.00
N LEU A 23 12.23 4.33 -37.11
CA LEU A 23 10.84 4.73 -36.98
C LEU A 23 10.61 5.09 -35.51
N THR A 24 10.73 6.38 -35.17
CA THR A 24 10.23 6.90 -33.91
C THR A 24 8.73 6.65 -33.88
N ILE A 25 8.32 5.60 -33.16
CA ILE A 25 6.95 5.48 -32.68
C ILE A 25 6.72 6.64 -31.72
N ASP A 26 6.30 7.76 -32.30
CA ASP A 26 5.82 8.92 -31.57
C ASP A 26 4.74 8.42 -30.62
N ALA A 27 4.91 8.73 -29.33
CA ALA A 27 4.07 8.20 -28.27
C ALA A 27 2.75 8.98 -28.27
N GLY A 28 1.94 8.71 -29.30
CA GLY A 28 0.74 9.46 -29.66
C GLY A 28 -0.06 9.79 -28.42
N ALA A 29 -0.09 11.08 -28.08
CA ALA A 29 -0.53 11.54 -26.79
C ALA A 29 -1.92 10.96 -26.50
N ALA A 30 -2.02 10.17 -25.43
CA ALA A 30 -3.31 9.66 -24.95
C ALA A 30 -4.24 10.88 -24.82
N PRO A 31 -5.47 10.81 -25.36
CA PRO A 31 -6.32 11.99 -25.45
C PRO A 31 -6.47 12.59 -24.06
N ALA A 32 -6.02 13.84 -23.91
CA ALA A 32 -6.13 14.55 -22.65
C ALA A 32 -7.61 14.56 -22.27
N PHE A 33 -7.94 13.92 -21.15
CA PHE A 33 -9.30 13.91 -20.65
C PHE A 33 -9.63 15.35 -20.27
N ASP A 34 -10.43 16.02 -21.10
CA ASP A 34 -10.98 17.33 -20.80
C ASP A 34 -11.97 17.16 -19.64
N GLY A 35 -11.41 17.20 -18.43
CA GLY A 35 -12.13 17.03 -17.18
C GLY A 35 -13.00 18.25 -16.92
N GLY A 36 -14.15 18.28 -17.61
CA GLY A 36 -15.04 19.44 -17.75
C GLY A 36 -15.07 20.32 -16.51
N THR A 37 -14.52 21.53 -16.63
CA THR A 37 -14.07 22.37 -15.51
C THR A 37 -15.21 23.13 -14.82
N GLY A 38 -16.31 22.45 -14.51
CA GLY A 38 -17.43 22.98 -13.75
C GLY A 38 -17.21 22.85 -12.25
N GLU A 39 -16.60 23.85 -11.62
CA GLU A 39 -16.50 23.89 -10.15
C GLU A 39 -17.91 23.95 -9.52
N ILE A 40 -18.23 23.00 -8.65
CA ILE A 40 -19.59 22.86 -8.11
C ILE A 40 -19.78 23.80 -6.92
N THR A 41 -20.91 24.52 -6.91
CA THR A 41 -21.33 25.31 -5.75
C THR A 41 -22.07 24.46 -4.73
N GLY A 42 -21.69 24.60 -3.46
CA GLY A 42 -22.53 24.26 -2.31
C GLY A 42 -22.93 25.48 -1.48
N ILE A 43 -24.00 25.33 -0.70
CA ILE A 43 -24.39 26.29 0.36
C ILE A 43 -24.27 25.56 1.70
N VAL A 44 -23.54 26.16 2.63
CA VAL A 44 -23.32 25.62 3.97
C VAL A 44 -24.56 25.89 4.84
N LYS A 45 -25.19 24.85 5.41
CA LYS A 45 -26.48 24.96 6.14
C LYS A 45 -26.39 24.99 7.66
N ALA A 46 -25.18 24.85 8.20
CA ALA A 46 -24.84 25.17 9.59
C ALA A 46 -23.33 25.44 9.68
N ASP A 47 -22.88 26.21 10.68
CA ASP A 47 -21.47 26.62 10.86
C ASP A 47 -20.49 25.43 10.77
N GLY A 48 -19.80 25.36 9.64
CA GLY A 48 -19.02 24.22 9.19
C GLY A 48 -17.55 24.32 9.58
N ALA A 49 -17.07 23.38 10.39
CA ALA A 49 -15.66 23.22 10.66
C ALA A 49 -14.94 22.67 9.40
N THR A 50 -14.02 23.43 8.83
CA THR A 50 -13.11 22.92 7.78
C THR A 50 -11.88 22.29 8.42
N ARG A 51 -11.30 21.29 7.75
CA ARG A 51 -10.21 20.46 8.28
C ARG A 51 -9.18 20.14 7.19
N ALA A 52 -7.97 19.74 7.59
CA ALA A 52 -6.92 19.32 6.66
C ALA A 52 -7.15 17.92 6.04
N SER A 53 -8.14 17.18 6.53
CA SER A 53 -8.49 15.82 6.08
C SER A 53 -9.97 15.52 6.34
N ALA A 54 -10.50 14.46 5.72
CA ALA A 54 -11.90 14.01 5.80
C ALA A 54 -12.28 13.33 7.15
N THR A 55 -11.90 13.90 8.29
CA THR A 55 -12.15 13.34 9.62
C THR A 55 -12.15 14.41 10.71
N ASN A 56 -13.01 14.26 11.72
CA ASN A 56 -13.03 15.14 12.88
C ASN A 56 -11.87 14.90 13.86
N ALA A 57 -11.07 13.84 13.66
CA ALA A 57 -9.89 13.54 14.46
C ALA A 57 -8.75 14.58 14.28
N VAL A 58 -8.69 15.25 13.13
CA VAL A 58 -7.79 16.39 12.91
C VAL A 58 -8.49 17.68 13.34
N GLY A 59 -7.76 18.58 13.99
CA GLY A 59 -8.28 19.85 14.50
C GLY A 59 -9.02 20.69 13.47
N ARG A 60 -9.91 21.58 13.94
CA ARG A 60 -10.56 22.59 13.07
C ARG A 60 -9.48 23.52 12.53
N VAL A 61 -9.44 23.72 11.22
CA VAL A 61 -8.56 24.68 10.56
C VAL A 61 -9.24 26.05 10.50
N ASP A 62 -10.44 26.14 9.91
CA ASP A 62 -11.28 27.34 9.91
C ASP A 62 -12.76 27.00 10.17
N THR A 63 -13.61 28.02 10.29
CA THR A 63 -15.07 27.90 10.28
C THR A 63 -15.66 28.61 9.07
N VAL A 64 -16.49 27.93 8.29
CA VAL A 64 -17.35 28.54 7.27
C VAL A 64 -18.74 28.73 7.86
N ARG A 65 -19.31 29.94 7.77
CA ARG A 65 -20.60 30.25 8.41
C ARG A 65 -21.78 29.66 7.66
N ALA A 66 -22.91 29.47 8.35
CA ALA A 66 -24.20 29.17 7.72
C ALA A 66 -24.55 30.18 6.60
N GLU A 67 -25.24 29.68 5.57
CA GLU A 67 -25.57 30.33 4.29
C GLU A 67 -24.37 30.85 3.47
N THR A 68 -23.12 30.52 3.85
CA THR A 68 -21.96 30.82 3.00
C THR A 68 -21.96 29.93 1.77
N ARG A 69 -21.78 30.54 0.60
CA ARG A 69 -21.53 29.85 -0.67
C ARG A 69 -20.09 29.32 -0.70
N VAL A 70 -19.93 28.02 -0.92
CA VAL A 70 -18.62 27.36 -1.05
C VAL A 70 -18.43 26.79 -2.45
N VAL A 71 -17.18 26.75 -2.90
CA VAL A 71 -16.77 26.13 -4.16
C VAL A 71 -16.15 24.78 -3.83
N ILE A 72 -16.70 23.71 -4.40
CA ILE A 72 -16.34 22.32 -4.19
C ILE A 72 -15.66 21.82 -5.46
N LYS A 73 -14.43 21.32 -5.32
CA LYS A 73 -13.71 20.66 -6.41
C LYS A 73 -14.24 19.25 -6.62
N CYS A 74 -14.43 18.51 -5.54
CA CYS A 74 -14.82 17.10 -5.58
C CYS A 74 -15.16 16.56 -4.17
N ARG A 75 -15.57 15.30 -4.08
CA ARG A 75 -15.85 14.59 -2.81
C ARG A 75 -14.94 13.39 -2.56
N VAL A 76 -14.68 13.10 -1.29
CA VAL A 76 -14.04 11.87 -0.80
C VAL A 76 -14.93 11.17 0.23
N ASN A 77 -14.64 9.90 0.50
CA ASN A 77 -15.13 9.23 1.70
C ASN A 77 -14.27 9.63 2.91
N GLY A 78 -14.84 9.51 4.11
CA GLY A 78 -14.17 9.84 5.36
C GLY A 78 -15.02 9.44 6.56
N GLN A 79 -14.76 10.07 7.71
CA GLN A 79 -15.49 9.78 8.94
C GLN A 79 -16.99 10.09 8.78
N TYR A 80 -17.87 9.22 9.28
CA TYR A 80 -19.30 9.49 9.39
C TYR A 80 -19.59 10.73 10.25
N VAL A 81 -20.40 11.65 9.72
CA VAL A 81 -20.85 12.88 10.37
C VAL A 81 -22.37 12.96 10.31
N LYS A 82 -22.99 13.33 11.45
CA LYS A 82 -24.38 13.79 11.50
C LYS A 82 -24.42 15.30 11.29
N GLY A 83 -25.32 15.81 10.45
CA GLY A 83 -25.38 17.23 10.10
C GLY A 83 -26.75 17.67 9.60
N THR A 84 -26.87 18.98 9.30
CA THR A 84 -28.14 19.66 9.02
C THR A 84 -28.76 19.28 7.67
N VAL A 85 -27.96 18.83 6.70
CA VAL A 85 -28.44 18.37 5.37
C VAL A 85 -28.66 16.85 5.37
N GLY A 86 -28.03 16.12 6.29
CA GLY A 86 -28.22 14.69 6.49
C GLY A 86 -27.08 14.07 7.28
N ASN A 87 -27.08 12.73 7.38
CA ASN A 87 -25.97 11.97 7.91
C ASN A 87 -25.16 11.39 6.74
N SER A 88 -23.83 11.52 6.75
CA SER A 88 -22.99 11.05 5.64
C SER A 88 -21.55 10.73 6.05
N THR A 89 -20.92 9.79 5.35
CA THR A 89 -19.45 9.58 5.33
C THR A 89 -18.74 10.46 4.31
N GLN A 90 -19.45 11.22 3.49
CA GLN A 90 -18.88 12.06 2.45
C GLN A 90 -18.30 13.36 3.02
N TRP A 91 -17.11 13.73 2.55
CA TRP A 91 -16.49 15.04 2.78
C TRP A 91 -16.17 15.70 1.44
N ASP A 92 -16.43 17.00 1.37
CA ASP A 92 -16.25 17.81 0.18
C ASP A 92 -14.90 18.54 0.25
N LEU A 93 -14.05 18.34 -0.74
CA LEU A 93 -12.80 19.07 -0.91
C LEU A 93 -13.11 20.43 -1.54
N LEU A 94 -12.95 21.50 -0.76
CA LEU A 94 -13.19 22.86 -1.21
C LEU A 94 -12.07 23.35 -2.13
N SER A 95 -12.34 24.39 -2.92
CA SER A 95 -11.34 25.02 -3.80
C SER A 95 -10.07 25.46 -3.05
N THR A 96 -10.23 25.83 -1.77
CA THR A 96 -9.19 26.20 -0.79
C THR A 96 -8.28 25.05 -0.33
N GLY A 97 -8.50 23.82 -0.78
CA GLY A 97 -7.72 22.64 -0.38
C GLY A 97 -8.07 22.09 1.01
N LYS A 98 -9.18 22.53 1.60
CA LYS A 98 -9.66 22.11 2.93
C LYS A 98 -10.94 21.28 2.79
N PHE A 99 -11.12 20.30 3.66
CA PHE A 99 -12.28 19.42 3.67
C PHE A 99 -13.40 19.97 4.55
N LEU A 100 -14.65 19.83 4.11
CA LEU A 100 -15.86 20.13 4.87
C LEU A 100 -16.81 18.93 4.82
N ALA A 101 -17.47 18.59 5.93
CA ALA A 101 -18.37 17.43 5.96
C ALA A 101 -19.64 17.70 5.13
N HIS A 102 -19.92 16.85 4.13
CA HIS A 102 -21.06 17.01 3.22
C HIS A 102 -22.42 16.99 3.95
N ALA A 103 -22.45 16.33 5.12
CA ALA A 103 -23.57 16.35 6.07
C ALA A 103 -24.12 17.77 6.40
N ASN A 104 -23.34 18.83 6.18
CA ASN A 104 -23.75 20.24 6.39
C ASN A 104 -23.77 21.09 5.11
N VAL A 105 -23.64 20.51 3.92
CA VAL A 105 -23.52 21.23 2.64
C VAL A 105 -24.60 20.79 1.67
N GLN A 106 -25.41 21.75 1.20
CA GLN A 106 -26.44 21.49 0.19
C GLN A 106 -25.90 21.88 -1.20
N THR A 107 -25.92 20.95 -2.16
CA THR A 107 -25.64 21.23 -3.58
C THR A 107 -26.88 21.02 -4.45
N SER A 108 -26.90 21.67 -5.61
CA SER A 108 -27.91 21.46 -6.66
C SER A 108 -27.48 20.44 -7.73
N ALA A 109 -26.28 19.87 -7.59
CA ALA A 109 -25.67 18.94 -8.54
C ALA A 109 -24.89 17.83 -7.79
N THR A 110 -24.74 16.67 -8.43
CA THR A 110 -23.93 15.56 -7.94
C THR A 110 -22.45 15.94 -7.97
N ILE A 111 -21.80 15.93 -6.80
CA ILE A 111 -20.36 16.21 -6.70
C ILE A 111 -19.58 15.02 -7.30
N PRO A 112 -18.61 15.24 -8.21
CA PRO A 112 -17.75 14.16 -8.71
C PRO A 112 -16.88 13.65 -7.56
N ALA A 113 -16.61 12.34 -7.54
CA ALA A 113 -15.53 11.83 -6.70
C ALA A 113 -14.23 12.57 -7.04
N CYS A 114 -13.37 12.81 -6.06
CA CYS A 114 -12.07 13.37 -6.36
C CYS A 114 -11.33 12.45 -7.33
N PRO A 115 -10.58 13.01 -8.29
CA PRO A 115 -9.62 12.21 -9.02
C PRO A 115 -8.70 11.60 -7.97
N GLU A 116 -8.71 10.28 -7.84
CA GLU A 116 -7.76 9.57 -6.99
C GLU A 116 -6.36 10.08 -7.33
N PRO A 117 -5.56 10.50 -6.33
CA PRO A 117 -4.40 11.37 -6.54
C PRO A 117 -3.50 10.75 -7.59
N VAL A 118 -3.42 11.41 -8.76
CA VAL A 118 -3.02 10.78 -10.03
C VAL A 118 -1.78 9.93 -9.85
N THR A 119 -1.97 8.61 -9.88
CA THR A 119 -0.89 7.67 -9.60
C THR A 119 0.16 7.85 -10.67
N ALA A 120 1.37 8.28 -10.25
CA ALA A 120 2.53 8.37 -11.12
C ALA A 120 2.63 7.06 -11.92
N PRO A 121 2.68 7.15 -13.27
CA PRO A 121 2.02 6.21 -14.17
C PRO A 121 2.39 4.77 -13.84
N MET A 122 1.39 4.01 -13.37
CA MET A 122 1.47 2.68 -12.74
C MET A 122 2.86 2.04 -12.83
N ALA A 123 3.75 2.38 -11.90
CA ALA A 123 5.00 1.67 -11.72
C ALA A 123 4.65 0.18 -11.56
N PRO A 124 5.10 -0.71 -12.49
CA PRO A 124 4.45 -1.99 -12.76
C PRO A 124 4.30 -2.79 -11.47
N ALA A 125 3.14 -3.48 -11.36
CA ALA A 125 2.62 -4.09 -10.13
C ALA A 125 3.76 -4.57 -9.24
N GLY A 126 3.90 -3.92 -8.07
CA GLY A 126 5.20 -3.79 -7.40
C GLY A 126 5.95 -5.11 -7.27
N PRO A 127 7.28 -5.16 -7.50
CA PRO A 127 7.98 -6.27 -8.21
C PRO A 127 7.86 -7.71 -7.68
N LEU A 128 7.12 -7.96 -6.59
CA LEU A 128 6.71 -9.29 -6.14
C LEU A 128 5.35 -9.73 -6.74
N ALA A 129 4.53 -8.82 -7.27
CA ALA A 129 3.19 -9.05 -7.83
C ALA A 129 3.27 -9.78 -9.18
N THR A 130 3.69 -11.04 -9.09
CA THR A 130 4.07 -11.92 -10.19
C THR A 130 2.98 -12.96 -10.44
N THR A 131 2.99 -13.58 -11.61
CA THR A 131 1.95 -14.53 -12.05
C THR A 131 1.97 -15.88 -11.31
N SER A 132 2.96 -16.14 -10.44
CA SER A 132 3.05 -17.39 -9.68
C SER A 132 3.55 -17.20 -8.25
N ASN A 133 3.10 -18.08 -7.35
CA ASN A 133 3.52 -18.10 -5.95
C ASN A 133 5.05 -18.30 -5.79
N ALA A 134 5.67 -19.05 -6.69
CA ALA A 134 7.12 -19.29 -6.68
C ALA A 134 7.92 -18.02 -7.03
N ALA A 135 7.44 -17.23 -8.00
CA ALA A 135 8.06 -15.97 -8.38
C ALA A 135 7.92 -14.90 -7.28
N PHE A 136 6.77 -14.84 -6.59
CA PHE A 136 6.58 -14.00 -5.40
C PHE A 136 7.62 -14.34 -4.32
N LEU A 137 7.74 -15.62 -3.97
CA LEU A 137 8.68 -16.07 -2.93
C LEU A 137 10.14 -15.75 -3.32
N ALA A 138 10.55 -16.10 -4.55
CA ALA A 138 11.92 -15.87 -5.02
C ALA A 138 12.34 -14.39 -4.92
N ALA A 139 11.44 -13.46 -5.29
CA ALA A 139 11.71 -12.03 -5.19
C ALA A 139 11.57 -11.47 -3.76
N ALA A 140 10.77 -12.10 -2.89
CA ALA A 140 10.58 -11.69 -1.49
C ALA A 140 11.76 -12.05 -0.56
N VAL A 141 12.57 -13.04 -0.93
CA VAL A 141 13.71 -13.52 -0.10
C VAL A 141 14.74 -12.42 0.18
N ALA A 142 15.09 -11.58 -0.79
CA ALA A 142 16.09 -10.53 -0.58
C ALA A 142 15.59 -9.43 0.38
N PRO A 143 14.37 -8.86 0.21
CA PRO A 143 13.72 -8.02 1.21
C PRO A 143 13.64 -8.64 2.62
N ALA A 144 13.30 -9.92 2.73
CA ALA A 144 13.20 -10.59 4.03
C ALA A 144 14.55 -10.73 4.73
N ARG A 145 15.60 -11.14 4.01
CA ARG A 145 16.97 -11.27 4.57
C ARG A 145 17.59 -9.91 4.91
N ALA A 146 17.28 -8.86 4.15
CA ALA A 146 17.66 -7.48 4.50
C ALA A 146 16.97 -7.03 5.81
N SER A 147 15.68 -7.33 5.96
CA SER A 147 14.93 -7.01 7.20
C SER A 147 15.43 -7.82 8.41
N GLN A 148 15.79 -9.10 8.24
CA GLN A 148 16.46 -9.88 9.28
C GLN A 148 17.83 -9.29 9.65
N TYR A 149 18.61 -8.84 8.67
CA TYR A 149 19.91 -8.23 8.94
C TYR A 149 19.78 -6.95 9.77
N GLU A 150 18.86 -6.05 9.40
CA GLU A 150 18.65 -4.75 10.07
C GLU A 150 17.93 -4.88 11.43
N PHE A 151 16.93 -5.75 11.56
CA PHE A 151 16.02 -5.79 12.72
C PHE A 151 16.00 -7.09 13.53
N LYS A 152 16.69 -8.15 13.09
CA LYS A 152 16.75 -9.47 13.75
C LYS A 152 15.39 -10.20 13.88
N VAL A 153 14.41 -9.84 13.04
CA VAL A 153 13.22 -10.66 12.78
C VAL A 153 13.60 -11.79 11.81
N PRO A 154 13.30 -13.07 12.07
CA PRO A 154 13.63 -14.16 11.16
C PRO A 154 13.09 -13.92 9.74
N ALA A 155 13.88 -14.24 8.72
CA ALA A 155 13.46 -14.13 7.32
C ALA A 155 12.33 -15.12 7.01
N SER A 156 12.36 -16.32 7.58
CA SER A 156 11.30 -17.33 7.44
C SER A 156 9.95 -16.84 7.97
N VAL A 157 9.92 -16.23 9.16
CA VAL A 157 8.73 -15.60 9.74
C VAL A 157 8.25 -14.44 8.87
N THR A 158 9.17 -13.55 8.47
CA THR A 158 8.85 -12.40 7.61
C THR A 158 8.26 -12.84 6.26
N LEU A 159 8.79 -13.90 5.66
CA LEU A 159 8.27 -14.49 4.42
C LEU A 159 6.90 -15.16 4.62
N ALA A 160 6.71 -15.89 5.72
CA ALA A 160 5.43 -16.53 6.02
C ALA A 160 4.31 -15.50 6.24
N GLN A 161 4.61 -14.41 6.96
CA GLN A 161 3.70 -13.28 7.12
C GLN A 161 3.44 -12.59 5.78
N ALA A 162 4.48 -12.25 5.00
CA ALA A 162 4.29 -11.65 3.68
C ALA A 162 3.42 -12.52 2.74
N ILE A 163 3.58 -13.84 2.77
CA ILE A 163 2.73 -14.79 2.03
C ILE A 163 1.27 -14.70 2.50
N LEU A 164 1.03 -14.73 3.82
CA LEU A 164 -0.28 -14.76 4.44
C LEU A 164 -1.04 -13.44 4.28
N GLU A 165 -0.48 -12.33 4.77
CA GLU A 165 -1.15 -11.02 4.84
C GLU A 165 -1.40 -10.41 3.45
N SER A 166 -0.54 -10.69 2.46
CA SER A 166 -0.70 -10.20 1.08
C SER A 166 -1.38 -11.18 0.12
N GLY A 167 -1.65 -12.41 0.56
CA GLY A 167 -2.19 -13.47 -0.31
C GLY A 167 -1.28 -13.78 -1.52
N TRP A 168 0.03 -13.88 -1.30
CA TRP A 168 1.08 -13.98 -2.35
C TRP A 168 1.19 -12.73 -3.25
N GLY A 169 1.13 -11.53 -2.68
CA GLY A 169 1.29 -10.26 -3.39
C GLY A 169 0.11 -9.88 -4.28
N LYS A 170 -1.10 -10.37 -3.95
CA LYS A 170 -2.33 -10.22 -4.75
C LYS A 170 -3.40 -9.38 -4.05
N SER A 171 -3.20 -9.02 -2.77
CA SER A 171 -4.07 -8.07 -2.06
C SER A 171 -3.98 -6.68 -2.68
N LYS A 172 -5.07 -5.90 -2.64
CA LYS A 172 -5.09 -4.53 -3.20
C LYS A 172 -3.98 -3.64 -2.60
N LEU A 173 -3.69 -3.82 -1.31
CA LEU A 173 -2.62 -3.11 -0.58
C LEU A 173 -1.21 -3.45 -1.11
N SER A 174 -0.97 -4.72 -1.47
CA SER A 174 0.33 -5.14 -2.00
C SER A 174 0.51 -4.78 -3.48
N VAL A 175 -0.55 -4.85 -4.28
CA VAL A 175 -0.53 -4.49 -5.71
C VAL A 175 -0.39 -2.98 -5.93
N ASN A 176 -1.19 -2.17 -5.24
CA ASN A 176 -1.21 -0.71 -5.43
C ASN A 176 -0.06 -0.04 -4.67
N ASP A 177 0.01 -0.30 -3.36
CA ASP A 177 0.77 0.50 -2.40
C ASP A 177 2.07 -0.18 -1.94
N ARG A 178 2.38 -1.36 -2.50
CA ARG A 178 3.52 -2.22 -2.09
C ARG A 178 3.49 -2.59 -0.60
N ASN A 179 2.32 -2.59 0.03
CA ASN A 179 2.12 -2.90 1.44
C ASN A 179 1.77 -4.39 1.63
N TYR A 180 2.79 -5.23 1.81
CA TYR A 180 2.64 -6.69 1.90
C TYR A 180 2.24 -7.21 3.30
N PHE A 181 2.05 -6.33 4.30
CA PHE A 181 1.82 -6.70 5.70
C PHE A 181 0.58 -6.03 6.32
N GLY A 182 -0.26 -5.36 5.53
CA GLY A 182 -1.47 -4.68 6.04
C GLY A 182 -1.16 -3.51 6.99
N MET A 183 0.01 -2.87 6.85
CA MET A 183 0.51 -1.88 7.80
C MET A 183 -0.39 -0.64 7.85
N LYS A 184 -1.15 -0.46 8.94
CA LYS A 184 -2.01 0.70 9.14
C LYS A 184 -1.21 2.00 9.31
N CYS A 185 -1.78 3.10 8.84
CA CYS A 185 -1.28 4.47 9.03
C CYS A 185 -2.17 5.21 10.03
N PHE A 186 -1.56 5.89 11.00
CA PHE A 186 -2.26 6.63 12.04
C PHE A 186 -2.01 8.14 11.89
N GLY A 187 -2.39 8.69 10.73
CA GLY A 187 -2.15 10.09 10.34
C GLY A 187 -0.69 10.44 10.01
N ASN A 188 0.28 9.57 10.35
CA ASN A 188 1.68 9.72 10.00
C ASN A 188 2.22 8.37 9.44
N PRO A 189 2.86 8.35 8.25
CA PRO A 189 3.43 7.13 7.66
C PRO A 189 4.69 6.61 8.38
N GLY A 190 5.37 7.45 9.17
CA GLY A 190 6.68 7.16 9.74
C GLY A 190 7.83 7.60 8.84
N THR A 191 8.94 6.87 8.87
CA THR A 191 10.21 7.26 8.21
C THR A 191 10.61 6.35 7.05
N ILE A 192 9.68 5.56 6.51
CA ILE A 192 9.94 4.51 5.50
C ILE A 192 8.81 4.46 4.47
N ALA A 193 7.55 4.48 4.92
CA ALA A 193 6.41 4.72 4.04
C ALA A 193 6.41 6.16 3.51
N ILE A 194 6.03 6.32 2.24
CA ILE A 194 6.03 7.60 1.49
C ILE A 194 4.71 8.37 1.59
N GLY A 195 3.67 7.74 2.16
CA GLY A 195 2.34 8.32 2.26
C GLY A 195 1.35 7.35 2.90
N CYS A 196 0.07 7.73 2.89
CA CYS A 196 -1.02 6.93 3.43
C CYS A 196 -2.24 6.96 2.49
N HIS A 197 -2.99 5.86 2.45
CA HIS A 197 -4.09 5.64 1.50
C HIS A 197 -5.26 4.96 2.24
N ASP A 198 -6.47 5.48 2.07
CA ASP A 198 -7.68 4.98 2.71
C ASP A 198 -8.34 3.85 1.91
N TYR A 199 -8.61 2.73 2.57
CA TYR A 199 -9.32 1.59 1.98
C TYR A 199 -10.62 1.32 2.70
N VAL A 200 -11.67 1.03 1.92
CA VAL A 200 -12.88 0.40 2.44
C VAL A 200 -12.55 -1.03 2.85
N THR A 201 -12.71 -1.33 4.14
CA THR A 201 -12.41 -2.63 4.76
C THR A 201 -13.62 -3.17 5.52
N THR A 202 -13.64 -4.46 5.78
CA THR A 202 -14.56 -5.06 6.75
C THR A 202 -13.79 -5.30 8.04
N GLU A 203 -14.30 -4.78 9.16
CA GLU A 203 -13.82 -5.13 10.49
C GLU A 203 -14.91 -5.91 11.24
N CYS A 204 -14.51 -6.84 12.12
CA CYS A 204 -15.42 -7.74 12.81
C CYS A 204 -15.21 -7.68 14.32
N ASP A 205 -16.24 -7.24 15.03
CA ASP A 205 -16.29 -7.20 16.48
C ASP A 205 -16.37 -8.64 17.03
N GLN A 206 -15.36 -9.02 17.83
CA GLN A 206 -15.23 -10.37 18.38
C GLN A 206 -16.22 -10.65 19.53
N ALA A 207 -16.72 -9.62 20.22
CA ALA A 207 -17.67 -9.77 21.31
C ALA A 207 -19.12 -9.89 20.79
N THR A 208 -19.46 -9.20 19.70
CA THR A 208 -20.78 -9.30 19.06
C THR A 208 -20.86 -10.32 17.93
N GLN A 209 -19.70 -10.80 17.43
CA GLN A 209 -19.58 -11.63 16.22
C GLN A 209 -20.19 -10.97 14.97
N THR A 210 -20.28 -9.63 14.95
CA THR A 210 -20.78 -8.87 13.80
C THR A 210 -19.66 -8.21 13.02
N CYS A 211 -19.76 -8.26 11.69
CA CYS A 211 -18.84 -7.61 10.76
C CYS A 211 -19.50 -6.39 10.12
N PHE A 212 -18.76 -5.29 10.03
CA PHE A 212 -19.23 -4.02 9.46
C PHE A 212 -18.21 -3.43 8.49
N THR A 213 -18.71 -2.74 7.47
CA THR A 213 -17.89 -1.98 6.53
C THR A 213 -17.42 -0.69 7.19
N THR A 214 -16.12 -0.43 7.13
CA THR A 214 -15.46 0.76 7.66
C THR A 214 -14.41 1.28 6.66
N THR A 215 -13.73 2.38 6.99
CA THR A 215 -12.57 2.86 6.24
C THR A 215 -11.34 2.79 7.15
N ALA A 216 -10.27 2.17 6.68
CA ALA A 216 -9.01 2.06 7.38
C ALA A 216 -7.87 2.61 6.50
N THR A 217 -7.04 3.47 7.09
CA THR A 217 -5.88 4.06 6.43
C THR A 217 -4.68 3.12 6.52
N PHE A 218 -4.01 2.88 5.39
CA PHE A 218 -2.81 2.05 5.28
C PHE A 218 -1.60 2.87 4.82
N ARG A 219 -0.40 2.37 5.11
CA ARG A 219 0.88 2.95 4.67
C ARG A 219 1.15 2.61 3.20
N VAL A 220 1.70 3.57 2.46
CA VAL A 220 2.13 3.43 1.06
C VAL A 220 3.65 3.40 0.97
N TYR A 221 4.21 2.51 0.16
CA TYR A 221 5.65 2.29 0.03
C TYR A 221 6.15 2.50 -1.40
N HIS A 222 7.39 2.98 -1.52
CA HIS A 222 8.07 3.15 -2.80
C HIS A 222 8.47 1.78 -3.41
N SER A 223 9.01 0.87 -2.58
CA SER A 223 9.37 -0.48 -2.98
C SER A 223 8.80 -1.55 -2.02
N PRO A 224 8.72 -2.83 -2.44
CA PRO A 224 8.45 -3.93 -1.52
C PRO A 224 9.46 -4.01 -0.37
N THR A 225 10.73 -3.72 -0.65
CA THR A 225 11.80 -3.71 0.37
C THR A 225 11.46 -2.76 1.52
N ASP A 226 10.90 -1.58 1.21
CA ASP A 226 10.50 -0.60 2.22
C ASP A 226 9.41 -1.14 3.16
N SER A 227 8.43 -1.91 2.66
CA SER A 227 7.39 -2.49 3.52
C SER A 227 7.92 -3.64 4.39
N PHE A 228 8.80 -4.49 3.85
CA PHE A 228 9.47 -5.56 4.62
C PHE A 228 10.34 -4.98 5.73
N ARG A 229 10.99 -3.84 5.44
CA ARG A 229 11.83 -3.08 6.35
C ARG A 229 11.02 -2.36 7.43
N ASP A 230 9.91 -1.73 7.08
CA ASP A 230 9.01 -1.05 8.04
C ASP A 230 8.26 -2.04 8.93
N HIS A 231 7.90 -3.22 8.41
CA HIS A 231 7.40 -4.35 9.20
C HIS A 231 8.43 -4.81 10.24
N GLY A 232 9.66 -5.09 9.81
CA GLY A 232 10.76 -5.47 10.70
C GLY A 232 11.04 -4.41 11.78
N LYS A 233 11.06 -3.13 11.38
CA LYS A 233 11.16 -1.99 12.30
C LYS A 233 10.02 -1.96 13.31
N GLN A 234 8.78 -2.20 12.91
CA GLN A 234 7.64 -2.20 13.84
C GLN A 234 7.78 -3.32 14.89
N LEU A 235 8.13 -4.54 14.47
CA LEU A 235 8.35 -5.64 15.40
C LEU A 235 9.49 -5.32 16.38
N ALA A 236 10.64 -4.83 15.89
CA ALA A 236 11.79 -4.53 16.74
C ALA A 236 11.61 -3.31 17.67
N THR A 237 10.70 -2.38 17.36
CA THR A 237 10.52 -1.14 18.14
C THR A 237 9.33 -1.16 19.10
N LEU A 238 8.24 -1.88 18.81
CA LEU A 238 7.08 -1.92 19.69
C LEU A 238 7.31 -2.85 20.89
N THR A 239 7.30 -2.28 22.10
CA THR A 239 7.56 -2.98 23.38
C THR A 239 6.83 -4.31 23.55
N ARG A 240 5.61 -4.46 23.02
CA ARG A 240 4.82 -5.70 23.09
C ARG A 240 5.53 -6.92 22.49
N TYR A 241 6.33 -6.73 21.44
CA TYR A 241 6.99 -7.82 20.71
C TYR A 241 8.37 -8.19 21.26
N LYS A 242 8.88 -7.50 22.28
CA LYS A 242 10.23 -7.73 22.83
C LYS A 242 10.49 -9.19 23.25
N ALA A 243 9.47 -9.91 23.70
CA ALA A 243 9.59 -11.33 24.08
C ALA A 243 10.01 -12.23 22.91
N ALA A 244 9.63 -11.91 21.66
CA ALA A 244 10.01 -12.67 20.48
C ALA A 244 11.52 -12.57 20.19
N PHE A 245 12.16 -11.44 20.52
CA PHE A 245 13.59 -11.21 20.32
C PHE A 245 14.50 -11.94 21.33
N ASN A 246 13.92 -12.71 22.26
CA ASN A 246 14.65 -13.77 22.98
C ASN A 246 14.87 -15.02 22.11
N TYR A 247 14.19 -15.13 20.97
CA TYR A 247 14.18 -16.29 20.08
C TYR A 247 14.55 -15.98 18.61
N PRO A 248 15.56 -15.14 18.32
CA PRO A 248 15.90 -14.74 16.94
C PRO A 248 16.32 -15.92 16.06
N ASN A 249 16.86 -16.98 16.68
CA ASN A 249 17.32 -18.20 16.00
C ASN A 249 16.33 -19.37 16.20
N ASN A 250 15.10 -19.11 16.68
CA ASN A 250 13.99 -20.07 16.74
C ASN A 250 12.71 -19.41 16.15
N PRO A 251 12.56 -19.42 14.81
CA PRO A 251 11.46 -18.75 14.12
C PRO A 251 10.06 -19.24 14.53
N ASN A 252 9.92 -20.51 14.95
CA ASN A 252 8.64 -21.03 15.43
C ASN A 252 8.23 -20.40 16.77
N GLN A 253 9.18 -20.25 17.72
CA GLN A 253 8.92 -19.55 18.98
C GLN A 253 8.78 -18.04 18.77
N PHE A 254 9.53 -17.45 17.83
CA PHE A 254 9.36 -16.04 17.45
C PHE A 254 7.93 -15.77 16.95
N ALA A 255 7.41 -16.62 16.05
CA ALA A 255 6.03 -16.56 15.56
C ALA A 255 5.00 -16.70 16.71
N ALA A 256 5.23 -17.63 17.65
CA ALA A 256 4.37 -17.83 18.81
C ALA A 256 4.35 -16.60 19.74
N GLU A 257 5.49 -15.97 20.01
CA GLU A 257 5.57 -14.79 20.88
C GLU A 257 4.97 -13.53 20.22
N ILE A 258 5.10 -13.32 18.89
CA ILE A 258 4.40 -12.19 18.24
C ILE A 258 2.88 -12.39 18.18
N HIS A 259 2.40 -13.63 18.01
CA HIS A 259 0.97 -13.95 18.11
C HIS A 259 0.44 -13.67 19.51
N LYS A 260 1.10 -14.22 20.54
CA LYS A 260 0.82 -13.99 21.98
C LYS A 260 0.87 -12.51 22.38
N ALA A 261 1.69 -11.71 21.72
CA ALA A 261 1.75 -10.25 21.88
C ALA A 261 0.66 -9.49 21.10
N GLY A 262 -0.30 -10.18 20.47
CA GLY A 262 -1.42 -9.58 19.76
C GLY A 262 -1.04 -8.99 18.39
N TYR A 263 -0.25 -9.71 17.59
CA TYR A 263 -0.11 -9.40 16.16
C TYR A 263 -1.41 -9.72 15.38
N ALA A 264 -2.04 -10.86 15.68
CA ALA A 264 -3.30 -11.29 15.11
C ALA A 264 -4.25 -11.80 16.21
N THR A 265 -5.56 -11.84 15.92
CA THR A 265 -6.61 -12.38 16.80
C THR A 265 -7.05 -13.80 16.41
N ASP A 266 -6.50 -14.34 15.33
CA ASP A 266 -6.77 -15.69 14.84
C ASP A 266 -6.06 -16.72 15.72
N LEU A 267 -6.83 -17.51 16.47
CA LEU A 267 -6.32 -18.53 17.40
C LEU A 267 -5.34 -19.54 16.74
N THR A 268 -5.39 -19.69 15.42
CA THR A 268 -4.53 -20.60 14.64
C THR A 268 -3.35 -19.90 13.93
N TYR A 269 -3.08 -18.62 14.23
CA TYR A 269 -2.08 -17.82 13.51
C TYR A 269 -0.66 -18.40 13.59
N THR A 270 -0.23 -18.89 14.76
CA THR A 270 1.07 -19.57 14.92
C THR A 270 1.18 -20.77 13.98
N ASP A 271 0.18 -21.65 13.98
CA ASP A 271 0.17 -22.88 13.19
C ASP A 271 0.10 -22.59 11.69
N LYS A 272 -0.60 -21.51 11.30
CA LYS A 272 -0.61 -21.00 9.91
C LYS A 272 0.77 -20.53 9.48
N LEU A 273 1.47 -19.72 10.28
CA LEU A 273 2.83 -19.28 9.95
C LEU A 273 3.82 -20.45 9.92
N VAL A 274 3.82 -21.33 10.93
CA VAL A 274 4.70 -22.51 10.98
C VAL A 274 4.39 -23.47 9.83
N GLY A 275 3.11 -23.70 9.50
CA GLY A 275 2.70 -24.50 8.36
C GLY A 275 3.17 -23.91 7.02
N ILE A 276 3.17 -22.59 6.85
CA ILE A 276 3.74 -21.92 5.67
C ILE A 276 5.27 -22.05 5.65
N MET A 277 5.95 -21.86 6.79
CA MET A 277 7.42 -22.00 6.89
C MET A 277 7.89 -23.41 6.54
N VAL A 278 7.23 -24.45 7.06
CA VAL A 278 7.50 -25.86 6.71
C VAL A 278 7.16 -26.12 5.24
N LYS A 279 5.96 -25.76 4.77
CA LYS A 279 5.48 -26.12 3.42
C LYS A 279 6.34 -25.58 2.28
N TYR A 280 6.97 -24.42 2.46
CA TYR A 280 7.84 -23.81 1.45
C TYR A 280 9.33 -23.79 1.85
N ASN A 281 9.70 -24.57 2.89
CA ASN A 281 11.05 -24.66 3.45
C ASN A 281 11.69 -23.27 3.69
N LEU A 282 10.95 -22.35 4.31
CA LEU A 282 11.37 -20.94 4.43
C LEU A 282 12.57 -20.75 5.38
N TYR A 283 12.80 -21.71 6.27
CA TYR A 283 13.95 -21.74 7.18
C TYR A 283 15.31 -21.70 6.45
N GLN A 284 15.38 -22.16 5.19
CA GLN A 284 16.61 -22.09 4.38
C GLN A 284 17.08 -20.66 4.08
N TYR A 285 16.22 -19.66 4.30
CA TYR A 285 16.52 -18.25 4.04
C TYR A 285 16.96 -17.49 5.29
N ASP A 286 16.81 -18.07 6.49
CA ASP A 286 17.23 -17.42 7.73
C ASP A 286 18.76 -17.20 7.76
N LEU A 287 19.16 -16.05 8.28
CA LEU A 287 20.55 -15.74 8.60
C LEU A 287 20.98 -16.40 9.93
N PRO A 288 22.26 -16.79 10.08
CA PRO A 288 22.85 -17.21 11.36
C PRO A 288 22.81 -16.12 12.45
#